data_AF-A0A9E2URF0-F1
#
_entry.id   AF-A0A9E2URF0-F1
#
_cell.length_a   1.000
_cell.length_b   1.000
_cell.length_c   1.000
_cell.angle_alpha   90.00
_cell.angle_beta   90.00
_cell.angle_gamma   90.00
#
_symmetry.space_group_name_H-M   'P 1'
#
loop_
_entity.id
_entity.type
_entity.pdbx_description
1 polymer ?
#
loop_
_entity_poly.entity_id
_entity_poly.type
_entity_poly.pdbx_seq_one_letter_code
_entity_poly.pdbx_strand_id
1 'polypeptide(L)' 'LSYAKGSCGELRTQIYIGIQIGYINKDKGEYWLKEANELSSMLNGLIKTRRNFT' A
#
# COMPACT_ATOMS: atom_id res chain seq x y z
N LEU A 1 -12.81 0.51 5.39
CA LEU A 1 -11.35 0.61 5.66
C LEU A 1 -10.60 -0.66 5.26
N SER A 2 -11.16 -1.87 5.46
CA SER A 2 -10.53 -3.12 4.99
C SER A 2 -10.26 -3.13 3.49
N TYR A 3 -11.20 -2.64 2.67
CA TYR A 3 -11.01 -2.49 1.22
C TYR A 3 -9.79 -1.61 0.89
N ALA A 4 -9.68 -0.40 1.45
CA ALA A 4 -8.56 0.50 1.22
C ALA A 4 -7.20 -0.13 1.61
N LYS A 5 -7.14 -0.88 2.72
CA LYS A 5 -5.94 -1.60 3.13
C LYS A 5 -5.60 -2.73 2.13
N GLY A 6 -6.61 -3.45 1.64
CA GLY A 6 -6.47 -4.45 0.58
C GLY A 6 -5.93 -3.85 -0.72
N SER A 7 -6.49 -2.73 -1.17
CA SER A 7 -6.04 -2.01 -2.37
C SER A 7 -4.57 -1.55 -2.27
N CYS A 8 -4.09 -1.15 -1.08
CA CYS A 8 -2.67 -0.85 -0.89
C CYS A 8 -1.78 -2.08 -1.07
N GLY A 9 -2.25 -3.26 -0.67
CA GLY A 9 -1.55 -4.53 -0.90
C GLY A 9 -1.48 -4.89 -2.38
N GLU A 10 -2.60 -4.79 -3.09
CA GLU A 10 -2.67 -5.02 -4.54
C GLU A 10 -1.78 -4.06 -5.32
N LEU A 11 -1.84 -2.77 -5.00
CA LEU A 11 -1.00 -1.74 -5.63
C LEU A 11 0.49 -2.07 -5.48
N ARG A 12 0.94 -2.49 -4.29
CA ARG A 12 2.34 -2.87 -4.06
C ARG A 12 2.77 -4.03 -4.96
N THR A 13 1.92 -5.06 -5.09
CA THR A 13 2.18 -6.18 -6.00
C THR A 13 2.32 -5.70 -7.45
N GLN A 14 1.42 -4.83 -7.92
CA GLN A 14 1.47 -4.27 -9.27
C GLN A 14 2.72 -3.40 -9.49
N ILE A 15 3.16 -2.64 -8.48
CA ILE A 15 4.40 -1.86 -8.56
C ILE A 15 5.60 -2.80 -8.72
N TYR A 16 5.70 -3.87 -7.93
CA TYR A 16 6.78 -4.85 -8.09
C TYR A 16 6.82 -5.45 -9.50
N ILE A 17 5.66 -5.87 -10.02
CA ILE A 17 5.55 -6.41 -11.39
C ILE A 17 5.97 -5.36 -12.42
N GLY A 18 5.46 -4.12 -12.29
CA GLY A 18 5.77 -3.02 -13.19
C GLY A 18 7.25 -2.66 -13.20
N ILE A 19 7.95 -2.73 -12.05
CA ILE A 19 9.41 -2.59 -12.00
C ILE A 19 10.08 -3.75 -12.74
N GLN A 20 9.66 -4.99 -12.47
CA GLN A 20 10.28 -6.20 -13.04
C GLN A 20 10.16 -6.25 -14.58
N ILE A 21 9.04 -5.81 -15.14
CA ILE A 21 8.83 -5.77 -16.61
C ILE A 21 9.35 -4.49 -17.27
N GLY A 22 10.00 -3.60 -16.52
CA GLY A 22 10.56 -2.35 -17.03
C GLY A 22 9.54 -1.25 -17.35
N TYR A 23 8.29 -1.40 -16.93
CA TYR A 23 7.23 -0.39 -17.14
C TYR A 23 7.29 0.74 -16.10
N ILE A 24 7.87 0.46 -14.93
CA ILE A 24 8.08 1.41 -13.85
C ILE A 24 9.57 1.54 -13.60
N ASN A 25 10.09 2.77 -13.63
CA ASN A 25 11.46 3.05 -13.19
C ASN A 25 11.64 2.62 -11.72
N LYS A 26 12.74 1.94 -11.42
CA LYS A 26 12.99 1.34 -10.11
C LYS A 26 12.89 2.34 -8.95
N ASP A 27 13.57 3.48 -9.05
CA ASP A 27 13.60 4.47 -7.96
C ASP A 27 12.20 5.05 -7.67
N LYS A 28 11.44 5.32 -8.74
CA LYS A 28 10.04 5.75 -8.64
C LYS A 28 9.17 4.66 -8.01
N GLY A 29 9.36 3.41 -8.41
CA GLY A 29 8.64 2.27 -7.85
C GLY A 29 8.95 2.03 -6.38
N GLU A 30 10.21 2.12 -5.96
CA GLU A 30 10.63 2.03 -4.55
C GLU A 30 10.02 3.14 -3.70
N TYR A 31 9.97 4.36 -4.21
CA TYR A 31 9.26 5.48 -3.56
C TYR A 31 7.76 5.16 -3.38
N TRP A 32 7.07 4.68 -4.43
CA TRP A 32 5.66 4.31 -4.33
C TRP A 32 5.39 3.15 -3.37
N LEU A 33 6.28 2.15 -3.34
CA LEU A 33 6.19 1.02 -2.40
C LEU A 33 6.27 1.50 -0.95
N LYS A 34 7.15 2.46 -0.66
CA LYS A 34 7.28 3.07 0.67
C LYS A 34 5.98 3.77 1.07
N GLU A 35 5.48 4.67 0.23
CA GLU A 35 4.24 5.41 0.47
C GLU A 35 3.03 4.48 0.68
N ALA A 36 2.88 3.46 -0.18
CA ALA A 36 1.78 2.50 -0.07
C ALA A 36 1.85 1.67 1.24
N ASN A 37 3.06 1.40 1.74
CA ASN A 37 3.25 0.71 3.02
C ASN A 37 2.91 1.62 4.22
N GLU A 38 3.29 2.89 4.17
CA GLU A 38 2.95 3.89 5.18
C GLU A 38 1.44 4.11 5.26
N LEU A 39 0.77 4.28 4.11
CA LEU A 39 -0.69 4.39 4.02
C LEU A 39 -1.40 3.14 4.58
N SER A 40 -0.93 1.95 4.24
CA SER A 40 -1.49 0.70 4.78
C SER A 40 -1.36 0.63 6.31
N SER A 41 -0.27 1.15 6.87
CA SER A 41 -0.02 1.22 8.31
C SER A 41 -0.96 2.21 9.01
N MET A 42 -1.17 3.39 8.41
CA MET A 42 -2.14 4.38 8.89
C MET A 42 -3.57 3.83 8.87
N LEU A 43 -3.98 3.19 7.76
CA LEU A 43 -5.28 2.55 7.64
C LEU A 43 -5.47 1.45 8.69
N ASN A 44 -4.43 0.66 8.96
CA ASN A 44 -4.47 -0.36 9.99
C ASN A 44 -4.65 0.24 11.40
N GLY A 45 -3.94 1.33 11.70
CA GLY A 45 -4.13 2.10 12.93
C GLY A 45 -5.59 2.56 13.08
N LEU A 46 -6.12 3.22 12.05
CA LEU A 46 -7.50 3.71 12.04
C LEU A 46 -8.53 2.57 12.18
N ILE A 47 -8.34 1.42 11.53
CA ILE A 47 -9.21 0.25 11.68
C ILE A 47 -9.25 -0.22 13.13
N LYS A 48 -8.09 -0.34 13.78
CA LYS A 48 -7.99 -0.74 15.20
C LYS A 48 -8.70 0.27 16.09
N THR A 49 -8.42 1.55 15.90
CA THR A 49 -9.06 2.64 16.65
C THR A 49 -10.57 2.57 16.51
N ARG A 50 -11.11 2.49 15.29
CA ARG A 50 -12.56 2.41 15.06
C ARG A 50 -13.21 1.18 15.70
N ARG A 51 -12.55 0.02 15.67
CA ARG A 51 -13.06 -1.21 16.31
C ARG A 51 -13.11 -1.12 17.84
N ASN A 52 -12.33 -0.25 18.46
CA ASN A 52 -12.41 -0.03 19.91
C ASN A 52 -13.56 0.91 20.30
N PHE A 53 -14.11 1.66 19.35
CA PHE A 53 -15.21 2.61 19.55
C PHE A 53 -16.58 2.07 19.09
N THR A 54 -16.62 0.84 18.57
CA THR A 54 -17.86 0.16 18.14
C THR A 54 -17.94 -1.17 18.88
#